data_AF-A0AA97EBD5-F1
#
_entry.id   AF-A0AA97EBD5-F1
#
_cell.length_a   1.000
_cell.length_b   1.000
_cell.length_c   1.000
_cell.angle_alpha   90.00
_cell.angle_beta   90.00
_cell.angle_gamma   90.00
#
_symmetry.space_group_name_H-M   'P 1'
#
loop_
_entity.id
_entity.type
_entity.pdbx_description
1 polymer ?
#
loop_
_entity_poly.entity_id
_entity_poly.type
_entity_poly.pdbx_seq_one_letter_code
_entity_poly.pdbx_strand_id
1 'polypeptide(L)' 'MEFIGRPKQPSLTVCQLAGPDYKKQIYRQGDAIASHQFPDLKLRLADVMP' A
#
# COMPACT_ATOMS: atom_id res chain seq x y z
N MET A 1 -0.32 -12.68 -11.76
CA MET A 1 -1.15 -12.37 -10.57
C MET A 1 -0.35 -12.78 -9.34
N GLU A 2 -0.12 -11.84 -8.42
CA GLU A 2 0.65 -12.11 -7.20
C GLU A 2 -0.28 -12.65 -6.12
N PHE A 3 0.07 -13.78 -5.51
CA PHE A 3 -0.75 -14.43 -4.49
C PHE A 3 -0.55 -13.73 -3.14
N ILE A 4 -1.60 -13.08 -2.63
CA ILE A 4 -1.53 -12.27 -1.40
C ILE A 4 -2.14 -12.95 -0.15
N GLY A 5 -2.47 -14.24 -0.25
CA GLY A 5 -3.03 -15.06 0.85
C GLY A 5 -4.50 -15.50 0.66
N ARG A 6 -4.98 -16.41 1.53
CA ARG A 6 -6.39 -16.86 1.62
C ARG A 6 -6.88 -16.78 3.08
N PRO A 7 -8.08 -16.22 3.36
CA PRO A 7 -8.88 -15.42 2.44
C PRO A 7 -8.11 -14.16 2.00
N LYS A 8 -8.44 -13.60 0.84
CA LYS A 8 -7.83 -12.34 0.42
C LYS A 8 -8.17 -11.29 1.47
N GLN A 9 -7.14 -10.73 2.10
CA GLN A 9 -7.29 -9.62 3.03
C GLN A 9 -7.26 -8.30 2.24
N PRO A 10 -7.98 -7.25 2.70
CA PRO A 10 -7.81 -5.90 2.19
C PRO A 10 -6.33 -5.51 2.14
N SER A 11 -5.92 -4.93 1.02
CA SER A 11 -4.57 -4.42 0.85
C SER A 11 -4.55 -3.25 -0.13
N LEU A 12 -3.66 -2.30 0.11
CA LEU A 12 -3.35 -1.22 -0.82
C LEU A 12 -1.95 -1.45 -1.39
N THR A 13 -1.79 -1.34 -2.71
CA THR A 13 -0.49 -1.49 -3.36
C THR A 13 -0.07 -0.17 -3.98
N VAL A 14 1.07 0.38 -3.55
CA VAL A 14 1.70 1.55 -4.17
C VAL A 14 2.76 1.07 -5.16
N CYS A 15 2.68 1.56 -6.39
CA CYS A 15 3.68 1.33 -7.43
C CYS A 15 4.47 2.63 -7.63
N GLN A 16 5.78 2.61 -7.39
CA GLN A 16 6.66 3.77 -7.54
C GLN A 16 7.71 3.48 -8.60
N LEU A 17 7.94 4.45 -9.50
CA LEU A 17 9.05 4.38 -10.45
C LEU A 17 10.36 4.64 -9.68
N ALA A 18 11.28 3.68 -9.71
CA ALA A 18 12.59 3.77 -9.07
C ALA A 18 13.68 3.44 -10.11
N GLY A 19 14.12 4.47 -10.84
CA GLY A 19 14.99 4.30 -12.01
C GLY A 19 14.19 3.81 -13.22
N PRO A 20 14.61 2.73 -13.91
CA PRO A 20 13.87 2.19 -15.05
C PRO A 20 12.67 1.31 -14.65
N ASP A 21 12.61 0.87 -13.39
CA ASP A 21 11.67 -0.15 -12.93
C ASP A 21 10.65 0.38 -11.93
N TYR A 22 9.46 -0.23 -11.93
CA TYR A 22 8.46 0.02 -10.89
C TYR A 22 8.67 -0.90 -9.69
N LYS A 23 8.87 -0.31 -8.52
CA LYS A 23 8.83 -1.01 -7.23
C LYS A 23 7.41 -1.02 -6.70
N LYS A 24 6.99 -2.17 -6.18
CA LYS A 24 5.69 -2.36 -5.53
C LYS A 24 5.86 -2.43 -4.03
N GLN A 25 4.99 -1.74 -3.31
CA GLN A 25 4.88 -1.82 -1.86
C GLN A 25 3.43 -2.13 -1.49
N ILE A 26 3.23 -3.16 -0.66
CA ILE A 26 1.90 -3.59 -0.23
C ILE A 26 1.72 -3.14 1.22
N TYR A 27 0.58 -2.51 1.49
CA TYR A 27 0.10 -2.10 2.81
C TYR A 27 -1.12 -2.95 3.20
N ARG A 28 -1.19 -3.36 4.46
CA ARG A 28 -2.26 -4.14 5.06
C ARG A 28 -2.92 -3.35 6.20
N GLN A 29 -3.94 -3.92 6.84
CA GLN A 29 -4.85 -3.22 7.77
C GLN A 29 -4.17 -2.48 8.94
N GLY A 30 -3.01 -2.96 9.42
CA GLY A 30 -2.25 -2.32 10.50
C GLY A 30 -1.19 -1.31 10.04
N ASP A 31 -0.93 -1.22 8.74
CA ASP A 31 0.17 -0.43 8.21
C ASP A 31 -0.25 1.04 8.08
N ALA A 32 0.63 1.94 8.55
CA ALA A 32 0.52 3.36 8.23
C ALA A 32 0.99 3.58 6.79
N ILE A 33 0.17 4.23 5.97
CA ILE A 33 0.55 4.56 4.59
C ILE A 33 1.49 5.77 4.66
N ALA A 34 2.78 5.53 4.43
CA ALA A 34 3.79 6.58 4.39
C ALA A 34 4.00 7.06 2.95
N SER A 35 4.06 8.39 2.78
CA SER A 35 4.42 9.00 1.51
C SER A 35 5.56 10.00 1.71
N HIS A 36 6.66 9.83 0.99
CA HIS A 36 7.75 10.80 1.02
C HIS A 36 7.36 12.17 0.45
N GLN A 37 6.39 12.20 -0.48
CA GLN A 37 5.88 13.44 -1.07
C GLN A 37 4.88 14.16 -0.15
N PHE A 38 4.21 13.41 0.72
CA PHE A 38 3.22 13.92 1.66
C PHE A 38 3.56 13.39 3.07
N PRO A 39 4.59 13.95 3.73
CA PRO A 39 5.07 13.44 5.01
C PRO A 39 4.01 13.49 6.13
N ASP A 40 3.03 14.39 6.01
CA ASP A 40 1.94 14.54 6.96
C ASP A 40 0.67 13.74 6.58
N LEU A 41 0.74 12.90 5.54
CA LEU A 41 -0.38 12.06 5.14
C LEU A 41 -0.68 11.04 6.25
N LYS A 42 -1.83 11.22 6.91
CA LYS A 42 -2.38 10.27 7.87
C LYS A 42 -3.50 9.51 7.19
N LEU A 43 -3.14 8.45 6.46
CA LEU A 43 -4.09 7.55 5.81
C LEU A 43 -3.83 6.12 6.29
N ARG A 44 -4.89 5.46 6.74
CA ARG A 44 -4.89 4.04 7.11
C ARG A 44 -5.77 3.28 6.12
N LEU A 45 -5.51 1.99 5.97
CA LEU A 45 -6.34 1.16 5.10
C LEU A 45 -7.81 1.14 5.53
N ALA A 46 -8.07 1.25 6.84
CA ALA A 46 -9.42 1.34 7.41
C ALA A 46 -10.18 2.61 7.03
N ASP A 47 -9.50 3.67 6.56
CA ASP A 47 -10.16 4.91 6.14
C ASP A 47 -10.76 4.80 4.72
N VAL A 48 -10.36 3.78 3.96
CA VAL A 48 -10.72 3.62 2.53
C VAL A 48 -11.34 2.26 2.18
N MET A 49 -11.28 1.29 3.09
CA MET A 49 -11.88 -0.03 2.93
C MET A 49 -13.13 -0.18 3.81
N PRO A 50 -14.16 -0.92 3.36
CA PRO A 50 -15.37 -1.18 4.14
C PRO A 50 -15.14 -2.04 5.38
#